data_AF-X1N5L1-F1
#
_entry.id   AF-X1N5L1-F1
#
_cell.length_a   1.000
_cell.length_b   1.000
_cell.length_c   1.000
_cell.angle_alpha   90.00
_cell.angle_beta   90.00
_cell.angle_gamma   90.00
#
_symmetry.space_group_name_H-M   'P 1'
#
loop_
_entity.id
_entity.type
_entity.pdbx_description
1 polymer ?
#
loop_
_entity_poly.entity_id
_entity_poly.type
_entity_poly.pdbx_seq_one_letter_code
_entity_poly.pdbx_strand_id
1 'polypeptide(L)'
;PEQGSVGASGDLAPLAHLFLPLIGLGYLSTDGKSFIPTEKILNQHQIPPLKLSPKESLALINGTQFIAAHAIKVSEKLKNCLDHGDIIGALSLESYLGSPQPFDERLIELRPHQGAKLVAKRIRKFLENSEFVESHKNCERVQDQGRIQA
;
A
#
# COMPACT_ATOMS: atom_id res chain seq x y z
N PRO A 1 9.64 -17.32 5.17
CA PRO A 1 9.40 -16.92 6.58
C PRO A 1 9.03 -15.43 6.61
N GLU A 2 8.16 -15.02 7.54
CA GLU A 2 7.69 -13.62 7.63
C GLU A 2 8.57 -12.75 8.54
N GLN A 3 9.38 -13.37 9.41
CA GLN A 3 10.27 -12.69 10.35
C GLN A 3 11.74 -13.12 10.15
N GLY A 4 12.67 -12.33 10.68
CA GLY A 4 14.11 -12.61 10.63
C GLY A 4 14.96 -11.58 9.89
N SER A 5 14.35 -10.51 9.36
CA SER A 5 15.09 -9.33 8.90
C SER A 5 14.94 -8.17 9.89
N VAL A 6 16.03 -7.43 10.09
CA VAL A 6 16.06 -6.15 10.84
C VAL A 6 16.18 -4.94 9.91
N GLY A 7 16.23 -5.15 8.59
CA GLY A 7 16.23 -4.11 7.56
C GLY A 7 17.44 -3.18 7.50
N ALA A 8 18.49 -3.45 8.28
CA ALA A 8 19.66 -2.57 8.39
C ALA A 8 20.82 -2.91 7.43
N SER A 9 20.98 -4.17 7.00
CA SER A 9 22.16 -4.58 6.21
C SER A 9 21.93 -5.78 5.27
N GLY A 10 20.73 -5.87 4.69
CA GLY A 10 20.33 -7.00 3.84
C GLY A 10 19.33 -7.90 4.55
N ASP A 11 18.33 -8.33 3.80
CA ASP A 11 17.24 -9.20 4.24
C ASP A 11 17.70 -10.67 4.29
N LEU A 12 18.83 -10.92 4.97
CA LEU A 12 19.63 -12.15 4.86
C LEU A 12 18.81 -13.42 5.07
N ALA A 13 18.07 -13.51 6.18
CA ALA A 13 17.30 -14.71 6.51
C ALA A 13 16.16 -14.98 5.49
N PRO A 14 15.24 -14.04 5.20
CA PRO A 14 14.21 -14.29 4.20
C PRO A 14 14.76 -14.48 2.78
N LEU A 15 15.84 -13.78 2.39
CA LEU A 15 16.45 -13.98 1.08
C LEU A 15 17.19 -15.31 0.96
N ALA A 16 17.83 -15.81 2.03
CA ALA A 16 18.37 -17.15 2.04
C ALA A 16 17.27 -18.18 1.73
N HIS A 17 16.12 -18.08 2.40
CA HIS A 17 14.97 -18.96 2.11
C HIS A 17 14.41 -18.78 0.69
N LEU A 18 14.44 -17.57 0.14
CA LEU A 18 14.02 -17.29 -1.24
C LEU A 18 14.93 -17.97 -2.27
N PHE A 19 16.25 -18.02 -2.01
CA PHE A 19 17.24 -18.49 -2.97
C PHE A 19 17.73 -19.93 -2.75
N LEU A 20 17.47 -20.56 -1.60
CA LEU A 20 17.73 -21.98 -1.38
C LEU A 20 17.23 -22.88 -2.52
N PRO A 21 16.03 -22.63 -3.11
CA PRO A 21 15.55 -23.42 -4.24
C PRO A 21 16.45 -23.40 -5.48
N LEU A 22 17.20 -22.31 -5.70
CA LEU A 22 18.12 -22.21 -6.84
C LEU A 22 19.22 -23.27 -6.77
N ILE A 23 19.69 -23.58 -5.56
CA ILE A 23 20.75 -24.57 -5.32
C ILE A 23 20.20 -25.95 -4.95
N GLY A 24 18.90 -26.20 -5.21
CA GLY A 24 18.26 -27.48 -4.97
C GLY A 24 17.84 -27.76 -3.52
N LEU A 25 17.94 -26.77 -2.64
CA LEU A 25 17.61 -26.88 -1.23
C LEU A 25 16.28 -26.20 -0.90
N GLY A 26 15.80 -26.40 0.32
CA GLY A 26 14.58 -25.75 0.81
C GLY A 26 13.30 -26.34 0.19
N TYR A 27 12.25 -25.51 0.17
CA TYR A 27 10.90 -25.92 -0.18
C TYR A 27 10.25 -24.88 -1.07
N LEU A 28 9.37 -25.34 -1.97
CA LEU A 28 8.54 -24.50 -2.81
C LEU A 28 7.06 -24.78 -2.53
N SER A 29 6.23 -23.78 -2.77
CA SER A 29 4.78 -23.87 -2.62
C SER A 29 4.11 -23.03 -3.70
N THR A 30 3.06 -23.56 -4.32
CA THR A 30 2.23 -22.86 -5.31
C THR A 30 1.07 -22.09 -4.66
N ASP A 31 0.62 -22.56 -3.51
CA ASP A 31 -0.57 -22.05 -2.79
C ASP A 31 -0.22 -21.36 -1.46
N GLY A 32 1.06 -21.40 -1.06
CA GLY A 32 1.55 -20.91 0.22
C GLY A 32 1.19 -21.79 1.43
N LYS A 33 0.57 -22.96 1.21
CA LYS A 33 0.10 -23.86 2.29
C LYS A 33 0.82 -25.20 2.25
N SER A 34 0.98 -25.77 1.06
CA SER A 34 1.61 -27.07 0.84
C SER A 34 3.04 -26.86 0.36
N PHE A 35 4.02 -27.34 1.12
CA PHE A 35 5.44 -27.18 0.82
C PHE A 35 6.04 -28.50 0.36
N ILE A 36 6.68 -28.49 -0.81
CA ILE A 36 7.32 -29.65 -1.41
C ILE A 36 8.83 -29.39 -1.45
N PRO A 37 9.69 -30.37 -1.08
CA PRO A 37 11.13 -30.22 -1.21
C PRO A 37 11.55 -29.84 -2.63
N THR A 38 12.39 -28.80 -2.76
CA THR A 38 12.86 -28.29 -4.05
C THR A 38 13.44 -29.39 -4.93
N GLU A 39 14.25 -30.30 -4.36
CA GLU A 39 14.88 -31.40 -5.09
C GLU A 39 13.87 -32.23 -5.89
N LYS A 40 12.70 -32.53 -5.31
CA LYS A 40 11.65 -33.30 -5.99
C LYS A 40 11.12 -32.55 -7.22
N ILE A 41 10.91 -31.25 -7.08
CA ILE A 41 10.40 -30.40 -8.17
C ILE A 41 11.45 -30.26 -9.27
N LEU A 42 12.70 -29.98 -8.91
CA LEU A 42 13.80 -29.89 -9.88
C LEU A 42 13.98 -31.20 -10.66
N ASN A 43 13.92 -32.35 -9.98
CA ASN A 43 13.99 -33.66 -10.63
C ASN A 43 12.79 -33.92 -11.56
N GLN A 44 11.57 -33.56 -11.14
CA GLN A 44 10.36 -33.68 -11.98
C GLN A 44 10.47 -32.85 -13.27
N HIS A 45 11.07 -31.65 -13.18
CA HIS A 45 11.26 -30.76 -14.31
C HIS A 45 12.59 -30.94 -15.05
N GLN A 46 13.43 -31.88 -14.63
CA GLN A 46 14.78 -32.12 -15.18
C GLN A 46 15.67 -30.86 -15.17
N ILE A 47 15.52 -30.02 -14.14
CA ILE A 47 16.28 -28.79 -13.96
C ILE A 47 17.45 -29.08 -13.00
N PRO A 48 18.72 -28.94 -13.41
CA PRO A 48 19.83 -29.11 -12.49
C PRO A 48 19.91 -27.93 -11.51
N PRO A 49 20.32 -28.16 -10.24
CA PRO A 49 20.61 -27.10 -9.29
C PRO A 49 21.70 -26.13 -9.80
N LEU A 50 21.55 -24.85 -9.50
CA LEU A 50 22.54 -23.82 -9.78
C LEU A 50 23.80 -24.05 -8.95
N LYS A 51 24.97 -24.04 -9.60
CA LYS A 51 26.27 -24.07 -8.92
C LYS A 51 26.76 -22.65 -8.73
N LEU A 52 26.85 -22.21 -7.48
CA LEU A 52 27.34 -20.87 -7.14
C LEU A 52 28.86 -20.84 -7.06
N SER A 53 29.44 -19.80 -7.66
CA SER A 53 30.84 -19.42 -7.53
C SER A 53 31.08 -18.63 -6.24
N PRO A 54 32.35 -18.44 -5.82
CA PRO A 54 32.67 -17.62 -4.67
C PRO A 54 32.02 -16.22 -4.73
N LYS A 55 31.41 -15.78 -3.62
CA LYS A 55 30.68 -14.51 -3.44
C LYS A 55 29.30 -14.39 -4.10
N GLU A 56 28.88 -15.32 -4.96
CA GLU A 56 27.54 -15.24 -5.58
C GLU A 56 26.43 -15.47 -4.55
N SER A 57 26.65 -16.34 -3.56
CA SER A 57 25.69 -16.54 -2.46
C SER A 57 25.45 -15.28 -1.65
N LEU A 58 26.52 -14.53 -1.36
CA LEU A 58 26.42 -13.24 -0.68
C LEU A 58 25.70 -12.21 -1.54
N ALA A 59 25.98 -12.17 -2.85
CA ALA A 59 25.32 -11.26 -3.78
C ALA A 59 23.80 -11.48 -3.86
N LEU A 60 23.34 -12.74 -3.76
CA LEU A 60 21.92 -13.06 -3.74
C LEU A 60 21.22 -12.53 -2.47
N ILE A 61 21.81 -12.73 -1.30
CA ILE A 61 21.14 -12.45 -0.01
C ILE A 61 21.40 -11.04 0.54
N ASN A 62 22.39 -10.32 0.01
CA ASN A 62 22.76 -8.98 0.49
C ASN A 62 22.03 -7.89 -0.30
N GLY A 63 20.71 -7.82 -0.11
CA GLY A 63 19.89 -6.78 -0.69
C GLY A 63 18.62 -6.53 0.11
N THR A 64 17.83 -5.56 -0.34
CA THR A 64 16.59 -5.10 0.30
C THR A 64 15.33 -5.58 -0.42
N GLN A 65 15.44 -6.64 -1.25
CA GLN A 65 14.35 -7.11 -2.11
C GLN A 65 13.11 -7.50 -1.29
N PHE A 66 13.29 -8.06 -0.09
CA PHE A 66 12.18 -8.45 0.76
C PHE A 66 11.44 -7.21 1.28
N ILE A 67 12.14 -6.23 1.86
CA ILE A 67 11.50 -4.97 2.32
C ILE A 67 10.92 -4.18 1.15
N ALA A 68 11.61 -4.10 0.02
CA ALA A 68 11.13 -3.41 -1.18
C ALA A 68 9.83 -4.04 -1.70
N ALA A 69 9.74 -5.37 -1.76
CA ALA A 69 8.51 -6.07 -2.14
C ALA A 69 7.35 -5.75 -1.18
N HIS A 70 7.62 -5.70 0.13
CA HIS A 70 6.63 -5.30 1.13
C HIS A 70 6.19 -3.85 0.95
N ALA A 71 7.13 -2.92 0.73
CA ALA A 71 6.85 -1.50 0.52
C ALA A 71 5.95 -1.26 -0.70
N ILE A 72 6.22 -1.96 -1.81
CA ILE A 72 5.35 -1.90 -3.00
C ILE A 72 3.95 -2.39 -2.66
N LYS A 73 3.82 -3.53 -1.98
CA LYS A 73 2.51 -4.09 -1.62
C LYS A 73 1.75 -3.19 -0.64
N VAL A 74 2.45 -2.57 0.30
CA VAL A 74 1.87 -1.60 1.25
C VAL A 74 1.45 -0.34 0.52
N SER A 75 2.25 0.17 -0.42
CA SER A 75 1.90 1.35 -1.23
C SER A 75 0.61 1.14 -2.02
N GLU A 76 0.44 -0.02 -2.65
CA GLU A 76 -0.79 -0.42 -3.34
C GLU A 76 -1.99 -0.44 -2.38
N LYS A 77 -1.84 -1.06 -1.20
CA LYS A 77 -2.89 -1.10 -0.17
C LYS A 77 -3.24 0.28 0.35
N LEU A 78 -2.25 1.14 0.59
CA LEU A 78 -2.45 2.51 1.08
C LEU A 78 -3.21 3.37 0.07
N LYS A 79 -2.99 3.16 -1.24
CA LYS A 79 -3.80 3.83 -2.27
C LYS A 79 -5.27 3.45 -2.14
N ASN A 80 -5.57 2.16 -1.97
CA ASN A 80 -6.96 1.72 -1.73
C ASN A 80 -7.50 2.32 -0.43
N CYS A 81 -6.73 2.34 0.65
CA CYS A 81 -7.15 2.97 1.90
C CYS A 81 -7.45 4.47 1.74
N LEU A 82 -6.65 5.20 0.96
CA LEU A 82 -6.88 6.62 0.67
C LEU A 82 -8.18 6.82 -0.11
N ASP A 83 -8.42 6.03 -1.16
CA ASP A 83 -9.64 6.13 -1.96
C ASP A 83 -10.90 5.88 -1.11
N HIS A 84 -10.86 4.90 -0.20
CA HIS A 84 -11.97 4.66 0.74
C HIS A 84 -12.06 5.75 1.80
N GLY A 85 -10.92 6.28 2.27
CA GLY A 85 -10.87 7.41 3.18
C GLY A 85 -11.59 8.63 2.64
N ASP A 86 -11.38 8.97 1.36
CA ASP A 86 -12.07 10.08 0.71
C ASP A 86 -13.60 9.85 0.66
N ILE A 87 -14.04 8.62 0.35
CA ILE A 87 -15.47 8.27 0.32
C ILE A 87 -16.10 8.36 1.72
N ILE A 88 -15.45 7.77 2.72
CA ILE A 88 -15.91 7.82 4.12
C ILE A 88 -15.95 9.26 4.62
N GLY A 89 -14.95 10.06 4.25
CA GLY A 89 -14.89 11.49 4.56
C GLY A 89 -16.07 12.25 3.97
N ALA A 90 -16.37 12.05 2.68
CA ALA A 90 -17.52 12.66 2.02
C ALA A 90 -18.85 12.23 2.68
N LEU A 91 -19.05 10.94 2.92
CA LEU A 91 -20.25 10.42 3.59
C LEU A 91 -20.42 10.99 5.00
N SER A 92 -19.31 11.12 5.74
CA SER A 92 -19.32 11.72 7.07
C SER A 92 -19.70 13.19 7.00
N LEU A 93 -19.12 13.94 6.05
CA LEU A 93 -19.45 15.35 5.82
C LEU A 93 -20.94 15.53 5.51
N GLU A 94 -21.51 14.72 4.63
CA GLU A 94 -22.95 14.76 4.33
C GLU A 94 -23.79 14.42 5.57
N SER A 95 -23.43 13.34 6.28
CA SER A 95 -24.18 12.85 7.45
C SER A 95 -24.21 13.87 8.59
N TYR A 96 -23.14 14.65 8.76
CA TYR A 96 -23.05 15.72 9.75
C TYR A 96 -23.58 17.07 9.26
N LEU A 97 -24.08 17.14 8.02
CA LEU A 97 -24.46 18.40 7.35
C LEU A 97 -23.31 19.42 7.38
N GLY A 98 -22.08 18.96 7.19
CA GLY A 98 -20.89 19.81 7.25
C GLY A 98 -20.72 20.65 5.98
N SER A 99 -19.97 21.74 6.11
CA SER A 99 -19.69 22.69 5.04
C SER A 99 -18.69 22.12 4.03
N PRO A 100 -19.00 22.12 2.71
CA PRO A 100 -18.06 21.74 1.68
C PRO A 100 -17.02 22.83 1.36
N GLN A 101 -17.18 24.03 1.92
CA GLN A 101 -16.34 25.20 1.61
C GLN A 101 -14.83 24.95 1.76
N PRO A 102 -14.31 24.22 2.77
CA PRO A 102 -12.88 23.95 2.89
C PRO A 102 -12.27 23.22 1.68
N PHE A 103 -13.11 22.51 0.93
CA PHE A 103 -12.70 21.79 -0.28
C PHE A 103 -12.89 22.63 -1.55
N ASP A 104 -13.24 23.92 -1.47
CA ASP A 104 -13.33 24.81 -2.64
C ASP A 104 -11.97 24.93 -3.33
N GLU A 105 -11.96 24.80 -4.65
CA GLU A 105 -10.75 24.84 -5.47
C GLU A 105 -9.95 26.13 -5.25
N ARG A 106 -10.64 27.27 -5.12
CA ARG A 106 -10.01 28.58 -4.92
C ARG A 106 -9.24 28.63 -3.62
N LEU A 107 -9.74 27.99 -2.55
CA LEU A 107 -9.05 27.92 -1.26
C LEU A 107 -7.82 27.01 -1.35
N ILE A 108 -7.95 25.85 -2.01
CA ILE A 108 -6.82 24.93 -2.18
C ILE A 108 -5.70 25.54 -3.04
N GLU A 109 -6.04 26.36 -4.03
CA GLU A 109 -5.06 27.06 -4.85
C GLU A 109 -4.22 28.10 -4.08
N LEU A 110 -4.71 28.61 -2.93
CA LEU A 110 -3.91 29.47 -2.06
C LEU A 110 -2.73 28.71 -1.42
N ARG A 111 -2.87 27.38 -1.24
CA ARG A 111 -1.81 26.51 -0.72
C ARG A 111 -1.79 25.17 -1.47
N PRO A 112 -1.19 25.14 -2.68
CA PRO A 112 -1.44 24.13 -3.71
C PRO A 112 -0.67 22.81 -3.49
N HIS A 113 -0.82 22.15 -2.34
CA HIS A 113 -0.25 20.83 -2.08
C HIS A 113 -0.94 19.76 -2.94
N GLN A 114 -0.16 18.92 -3.63
CA GLN A 114 -0.69 17.94 -4.59
C GLN A 114 -1.73 16.98 -3.97
N GLY A 115 -1.45 16.47 -2.77
CA GLY A 115 -2.40 15.61 -2.05
C GLY A 115 -3.70 16.33 -1.71
N ALA A 116 -3.62 17.57 -1.22
CA ALA A 116 -4.79 18.38 -0.87
C ALA A 116 -5.66 18.69 -2.11
N LYS A 117 -5.04 19.01 -3.26
CA LYS A 117 -5.75 19.19 -4.54
C LYS A 117 -6.52 17.93 -4.94
N LEU A 118 -5.86 16.78 -4.84
CA LEU A 118 -6.44 15.49 -5.23
C LEU A 118 -7.63 15.12 -4.33
N VAL A 119 -7.48 15.21 -3.01
CA VAL A 119 -8.54 14.91 -2.04
C VAL A 119 -9.69 15.90 -2.21
N ALA A 120 -9.43 17.21 -2.23
CA ALA A 120 -10.49 18.21 -2.38
C ALA A 120 -11.29 18.06 -3.68
N LYS A 121 -10.62 17.76 -4.80
CA LYS A 121 -11.29 17.47 -6.07
C LYS A 121 -12.22 16.26 -5.97
N ARG A 122 -11.78 15.19 -5.29
CA ARG A 122 -12.58 13.97 -5.10
C ARG A 122 -13.77 14.20 -4.19
N ILE A 123 -13.55 14.88 -3.06
CA ILE A 123 -14.64 15.26 -2.14
C ILE A 123 -15.69 16.11 -2.86
N ARG A 124 -15.30 17.16 -3.59
CA ARG A 124 -16.24 17.96 -4.40
C ARG A 124 -17.04 17.11 -5.38
N LYS A 125 -16.40 16.12 -6.02
CA LYS A 125 -17.05 15.20 -6.95
C LYS A 125 -18.04 14.27 -6.24
N PHE A 126 -17.71 13.76 -5.05
CA PHE A 126 -18.60 12.87 -4.31
C PHE A 126 -19.85 13.58 -3.77
N LEU A 127 -19.72 14.86 -3.42
CA LEU A 127 -20.82 15.69 -2.94
C LEU A 127 -21.65 16.32 -4.06
N GLU A 128 -21.28 16.10 -5.32
CA GLU A 128 -21.97 16.69 -6.47
C GLU A 128 -23.43 16.21 -6.49
N ASN A 129 -24.38 17.15 -6.53
CA ASN A 129 -25.83 16.91 -6.46
C ASN A 129 -26.34 16.32 -5.13
N SER A 130 -25.58 16.46 -4.03
CA SER A 130 -26.06 16.08 -2.70
C SER A 130 -27.19 16.99 -2.22
N GLU A 131 -28.37 16.41 -2.01
CA GLU A 131 -29.53 17.12 -1.44
C GLU A 131 -29.26 17.60 -0.01
N PHE A 132 -28.45 16.85 0.74
CA PHE A 132 -28.07 17.21 2.12
C PHE A 132 -27.19 18.46 2.15
N VAL A 133 -26.18 18.52 1.27
CA VAL A 133 -25.30 19.69 1.16
C VAL A 133 -26.10 20.92 0.72
N GLU A 134 -26.98 20.80 -0.27
CA GLU A 134 -27.80 21.93 -0.73
C GLU A 134 -28.77 22.40 0.36
N SER A 135 -29.36 21.48 1.15
CA SER A 135 -30.24 21.81 2.27
C SER A 135 -29.57 22.65 3.38
N HIS A 136 -28.23 22.61 3.46
CA HIS A 136 -27.44 23.28 4.50
C HIS A 136 -26.63 24.48 3.99
N LYS A 137 -26.85 24.92 2.76
CA LYS A 137 -26.15 26.04 2.11
C LYS A 137 -26.31 27.38 2.83
N ASN A 138 -27.45 27.59 3.50
CA ASN A 138 -27.79 28.80 4.25
C ASN A 138 -27.74 28.60 5.77
N CYS A 139 -26.92 27.65 6.25
CA CYS A 139 -26.77 27.40 7.68
C CYS A 139 -26.06 28.56 8.39
N GLU A 140 -26.53 28.94 9.58
CA GLU A 140 -25.92 30.00 10.42
C GLU A 140 -24.55 29.59 10.99
N ARG A 141 -24.18 28.31 10.90
CA ARG A 141 -22.87 27.82 11.33
C ARG A 141 -21.77 28.33 10.40
N VAL A 142 -20.87 29.13 10.98
CA VAL A 142 -19.72 29.70 10.27
C VAL A 142 -18.63 28.66 10.02
N GLN A 143 -18.52 27.62 10.86
CA GLN A 143 -17.47 26.59 10.75
C GLN A 143 -17.90 25.25 11.39
N ASP A 144 -17.47 24.13 10.80
CA ASP A 144 -17.66 22.79 11.35
C ASP A 144 -16.64 22.47 12.46
N GLN A 145 -16.94 21.44 13.26
CA GLN A 145 -15.97 20.94 14.23
C GLN A 145 -14.70 20.42 13.52
N GLY A 146 -13.52 20.77 14.04
CA GLY A 146 -12.23 20.60 13.37
C GLY A 146 -11.81 19.17 13.00
N ARG A 147 -12.58 18.13 13.35
CA ARG A 147 -12.33 16.75 12.90
C ARG A 147 -12.66 16.50 11.42
N ILE A 148 -13.47 17.38 10.81
CA ILE A 148 -13.92 17.26 9.42
C ILE A 148 -13.10 18.17 8.49
N GLN A 149 -12.39 19.16 9.04
CA GLN A 149 -11.71 20.22 8.30
C GLN A 149 -10.16 20.10 8.28
N ALA A 150 -9.60 19.03 8.85
CA ALA A 150 -8.16 18.82 8.99
C ALA A 150 -7.57 17.95 7.86
#